data_AF-A0A8J4AC19-F1
#
_entry.id   AF-A0A8J4AC19-F1
#
_cell.length_a   1.000
_cell.length_b   1.000
_cell.length_c   1.000
_cell.angle_alpha   90.00
_cell.angle_beta   90.00
_cell.angle_gamma   90.00
#
_symmetry.space_group_name_H-M   'P 1'
#
loop_
_entity.id
_entity.type
_entity.pdbx_description
1 polymer ?
#
loop_
_entity_poly.entity_id
_entity_poly.type
_entity_poly.pdbx_seq_one_letter_code
_entity_poly.pdbx_strand_id
1 'polypeptide(L)'
;MKVRDGVAVITLVLLAVAGGWLVAAPFLLHYQPTGAHWTGSTRLSLWFGVGLLGLGMLSLAGYATAALREVVVRNAPPGRHERRD
;
A
#
# COMPACT_ATOMS: atom_id res chain seq x y z
N MET A 1 -11.52 12.84 -8.30
CA MET A 1 -11.48 11.49 -7.70
C MET A 1 -12.90 10.96 -7.69
N LYS A 2 -13.18 9.83 -8.36
CA LYS A 2 -14.54 9.24 -8.28
C LYS A 2 -14.68 8.57 -6.90
N VAL A 3 -15.89 8.53 -6.35
CA VAL A 3 -16.16 7.93 -5.02
C VAL A 3 -15.58 6.51 -4.92
N ARG A 4 -15.69 5.73 -6.00
CA ARG A 4 -15.14 4.37 -6.09
C ARG A 4 -13.61 4.32 -5.93
N ASP A 5 -12.89 5.32 -6.43
CA ASP A 5 -11.43 5.40 -6.30
C ASP A 5 -11.03 5.76 -4.86
N GLY A 6 -11.80 6.66 -4.23
CA GLY A 6 -11.61 7.01 -2.82
C GLY A 6 -11.78 5.80 -1.89
N VAL A 7 -12.82 5.00 -2.12
CA VAL A 7 -13.05 3.75 -1.37
C VAL A 7 -11.90 2.76 -1.58
N ALA A 8 -11.40 2.61 -2.80
CA ALA A 8 -10.25 1.74 -3.07
C ALA A 8 -9.00 2.19 -2.31
N VAL A 9 -8.64 3.48 -2.36
CA VAL A 9 -7.48 4.01 -1.63
C VAL A 9 -7.63 3.83 -0.13
N ILE A 10 -8.79 4.16 0.44
CA ILE A 10 -9.07 3.97 1.87
C ILE A 10 -8.92 2.49 2.26
N THR A 11 -9.46 1.59 1.44
CA THR A 11 -9.35 0.14 1.67
C THR A 11 -7.91 -0.31 1.69
N LEU A 12 -7.09 0.15 0.74
CA LEU A 12 -5.66 -0.18 0.68
C LEU A 12 -4.87 0.39 1.86
N VAL A 13 -5.21 1.59 2.33
CA VAL A 13 -4.61 2.19 3.54
C VAL A 13 -4.97 1.36 4.77
N LEU A 14 -6.25 0.99 4.93
CA LEU A 14 -6.70 0.16 6.05
C LEU A 14 -6.03 -1.22 6.03
N LEU A 15 -5.88 -1.81 4.84
CA LEU A 15 -5.13 -3.05 4.63
C LEU A 15 -3.67 -2.93 5.09
N ALA A 16 -3.01 -1.84 4.70
CA ALA A 16 -1.63 -1.59 5.09
C ALA A 16 -1.50 -1.41 6.62
N VAL A 17 -2.38 -0.63 7.23
CA VAL A 17 -2.41 -0.41 8.68
C VAL A 17 -2.70 -1.71 9.44
N ALA A 18 -3.68 -2.50 8.99
CA ALA A 18 -4.02 -3.78 9.59
C ALA A 18 -2.84 -4.77 9.48
N GLY A 19 -2.15 -4.79 8.33
CA GLY A 19 -0.94 -5.60 8.15
C GLY A 19 0.19 -5.18 9.10
N GLY A 20 0.47 -3.88 9.20
CA GLY A 20 1.45 -3.35 10.15
C GLY A 20 1.09 -3.68 11.61
N TRP A 21 -0.19 -3.60 11.96
CA TRP A 21 -0.67 -4.00 13.29
C TRP A 21 -0.42 -5.48 13.56
N LEU A 22 -0.70 -6.38 12.63
CA LEU A 22 -0.44 -7.83 12.81
C LEU A 22 1.04 -8.13 13.05
N VAL A 23 1.94 -7.33 12.47
CA VAL A 23 3.38 -7.44 12.73
C VAL A 23 3.74 -6.95 14.15
N ALA A 24 3.15 -5.82 14.57
CA ALA A 24 3.50 -5.18 15.84
C ALA A 24 2.81 -5.81 17.07
N ALA A 25 1.58 -6.30 16.91
CA ALA A 25 0.71 -6.73 18.00
C ALA A 25 1.32 -7.82 18.90
N PRO A 26 1.99 -8.88 18.39
CA PRO A 26 2.58 -9.91 19.25
C PRO A 26 3.60 -9.36 20.26
N PHE A 27 4.29 -8.28 19.90
CA PHE A 27 5.31 -7.64 20.73
C PHE A 27 4.73 -6.56 21.63
N LEU A 28 3.87 -5.67 21.08
CA LEU A 28 3.25 -4.59 21.85
C LEU A 28 2.33 -5.14 22.96
N LEU A 29 1.63 -6.24 22.70
CA LEU A 29 0.70 -6.87 23.63
C LEU A 29 1.35 -7.99 24.45
N HIS A 30 2.66 -8.21 24.29
CA HIS A 30 3.45 -9.18 25.06
C HIS A 30 2.92 -10.63 24.98
N TYR A 31 2.23 -10.98 23.88
CA TYR A 31 1.82 -12.36 23.60
C TYR A 31 3.00 -13.26 23.28
N GLN A 32 4.06 -12.69 22.70
CA GLN A 32 5.29 -13.39 22.42
C GLN A 32 6.32 -13.06 23.51
N PRO A 33 6.78 -14.06 24.31
CA PRO A 33 7.80 -13.82 25.32
C PRO A 33 9.14 -13.41 24.68
N THR A 34 9.79 -12.42 25.28
CA THR A 34 11.12 -11.96 24.86
C THR A 34 12.17 -13.04 25.13
N GLY A 35 12.96 -13.40 24.11
CA GLY A 35 14.00 -14.44 24.22
C GLY A 35 13.50 -15.88 24.04
N ALA A 36 12.19 -16.11 23.94
CA ALA A 36 11.63 -17.42 23.59
C ALA A 36 11.54 -17.60 22.07
N HIS A 37 11.53 -18.86 21.62
CA HIS A 37 11.23 -19.19 20.23
C HIS A 37 9.86 -18.63 19.82
N TRP A 38 9.77 -18.12 18.60
CA TRP A 38 8.50 -17.63 18.05
C TRP A 38 7.47 -18.73 18.00
N THR A 39 6.35 -18.48 18.68
CA THR A 39 5.17 -19.34 18.62
C THR A 39 4.64 -19.42 17.18
N GLY A 40 3.94 -20.51 16.86
CA GLY A 40 3.28 -20.67 15.55
C GLY A 40 2.33 -19.51 15.23
N SER A 41 1.60 -19.02 16.25
CA SER A 41 0.70 -17.86 16.14
C SER A 41 1.45 -16.57 15.77
N THR A 42 2.59 -16.30 16.41
CA THR A 42 3.42 -15.13 16.08
C THR A 42 3.95 -15.21 14.66
N ARG A 43 4.42 -16.38 14.23
CA ARG A 43 4.96 -16.57 12.88
C ARG A 43 3.88 -16.36 11.81
N LEU A 44 2.68 -16.89 12.01
CA LEU A 44 1.55 -16.66 11.10
C LEU A 44 1.16 -15.18 11.07
N SER A 45 1.06 -14.53 12.24
CA SER A 45 0.73 -13.11 12.33
C SER A 45 1.74 -12.25 11.58
N LEU A 46 3.03 -12.56 11.67
CA LEU A 46 4.08 -11.89 10.91
C LEU A 46 3.95 -12.11 9.40
N TRP A 47 3.74 -13.34 8.95
CA TRP A 47 3.60 -13.63 7.52
C TRP A 47 2.38 -12.95 6.90
N PHE A 48 1.23 -13.03 7.56
CA PHE A 48 0.03 -12.33 7.11
C PHE A 48 0.17 -10.81 7.22
N GLY A 49 0.77 -10.32 8.29
CA GLY A 49 1.01 -8.89 8.50
C GLY A 49 1.90 -8.29 7.42
N VAL A 50 3.04 -8.91 7.13
CA VAL A 50 3.96 -8.50 6.06
C VAL A 50 3.27 -8.60 4.69
N GLY A 51 2.50 -9.65 4.44
CA GLY A 51 1.76 -9.82 3.19
C GLY A 51 0.74 -8.70 2.97
N LEU A 52 -0.10 -8.41 3.98
CA LEU A 52 -1.12 -7.36 3.91
C LEU A 52 -0.49 -5.97 3.80
N LEU A 53 0.55 -5.70 4.58
CA LEU A 53 1.28 -4.43 4.55
C LEU A 53 1.93 -4.21 3.18
N GLY A 54 2.64 -5.22 2.68
CA GLY A 54 3.33 -5.18 1.40
C GLY A 54 2.36 -5.00 0.23
N LEU A 55 1.30 -5.82 0.17
CA LEU A 55 0.30 -5.72 -0.90
C LEU A 55 -0.44 -4.38 -0.89
N GLY A 56 -0.80 -3.88 0.30
CA GLY A 56 -1.44 -2.57 0.45
C GLY A 56 -0.53 -1.44 -0.06
N MET A 57 0.74 -1.42 0.37
CA MET A 57 1.74 -0.44 -0.05
C MET A 57 2.02 -0.49 -1.56
N LEU A 58 2.24 -1.68 -2.12
CA LEU A 58 2.51 -1.85 -3.55
C LEU A 58 1.33 -1.40 -4.40
N SER A 59 0.10 -1.71 -3.98
CA SER A 59 -1.12 -1.28 -4.65
C SER A 59 -1.29 0.24 -4.60
N LEU A 60 -1.00 0.86 -3.45
CA LEU A 60 -1.01 2.32 -3.30
C LEU A 60 0.03 2.99 -4.19
N ALA A 61 1.25 2.45 -4.24
CA ALA A 61 2.31 2.95 -5.12
C ALA A 61 1.90 2.83 -6.60
N GLY A 62 1.32 1.70 -7.01
CA GLY A 62 0.79 1.50 -8.35
C GLY A 62 -0.34 2.50 -8.68
N TYR A 63 -1.25 2.73 -7.75
CA TYR A 63 -2.32 3.72 -7.92
C TYR A 63 -1.75 5.13 -8.07
N ALA A 64 -0.78 5.51 -7.22
CA ALA A 64 -0.14 6.82 -7.27
C ALA A 64 0.61 7.04 -8.59
N THR A 65 1.35 6.05 -9.07
CA THR A 65 2.07 6.16 -10.36
C THR A 65 1.11 6.28 -11.54
N ALA A 66 0.00 5.54 -11.54
CA ALA A 66 -1.04 5.67 -12.55
C ALA A 66 -1.70 7.06 -12.55
N ALA A 67 -2.05 7.57 -11.36
CA ALA A 67 -2.63 8.91 -11.21
C ALA A 67 -1.65 10.01 -11.65
N LEU A 68 -0.37 9.90 -11.28
CA LEU A 68 0.67 10.82 -11.72
C LEU A 68 0.85 10.79 -13.25
N ARG A 69 0.85 9.61 -13.86
CA ARG A 69 0.94 9.46 -15.31
C ARG A 69 -0.22 10.17 -16.02
N GLU A 70 -1.43 10.04 -15.51
CA GLU A 70 -2.61 10.74 -16.06
C GLU A 70 -2.45 12.26 -15.98
N VAL A 71 -1.97 12.78 -14.85
CA VAL A 71 -1.69 14.21 -14.67
C VAL A 71 -0.61 14.69 -15.64
N VAL A 72 0.49 13.95 -15.80
CA VAL A 72 1.58 14.33 -16.71
C VAL A 72 1.10 14.37 -18.16
N VAL A 73 0.39 13.33 -18.62
CA VAL A 73 -0.13 13.27 -19.99
C VAL A 73 -1.13 14.40 -20.25
N ARG A 74 -2.00 14.71 -19.28
CA ARG A 74 -3.01 15.78 -19.42
C ARG A 74 -2.39 17.18 -19.49
N ASN A 75 -1.23 17.39 -18.86
CA ASN A 75 -0.55 18.68 -18.84
C ASN A 75 0.58 18.79 -19.89
N ALA A 76 0.73 17.81 -20.79
CA ALA A 76 1.71 17.89 -21.85
C ALA A 76 1.34 19.06 -22.80
N PRO A 77 2.27 19.98 -23.10
CA PRO A 77 1.99 21.10 -23.99
C PRO A 77 1.64 20.59 -25.41
N PRO A 78 0.75 21.28 -26.14
CA PRO A 78 0.37 20.89 -27.49
C PRO A 78 1.62 20.77 -28.38
N GLY A 79 1.72 19.62 -29.07
CA GLY A 79 2.88 19.28 -29.87
C GLY A 79 3.16 20.31 -30.96
N ARG A 80 4.42 20.74 -31.06
CA ARG A 80 4.97 21.65 -32.10
C ARG A 80 5.03 20.98 -33.49
N HIS A 81 4.01 20.23 -33.89
CA HIS A 81 3.96 19.52 -35.17
C HIS A 81 3.22 20.26 -36.28
N GLU A 82 2.70 21.46 -36.00
CA GLU A 82 1.91 22.25 -36.96
C GLU A 82 2.69 23.38 -37.66
N ARG A 83 4.02 23.40 -37.54
CA ARG A 83 4.92 24.24 -38.37
C ARG A 83 5.72 23.37 -39.33
N ARG A 84 5.03 22.78 -40.30
CA ARG A 84 5.61 22.39 -41.59
C ARG A 84 4.66 22.85 -42.66
N ASP A 85 4.84 24.12 -42.99
CA ASP A 85 4.72 24.77 -44.28
C ASP A 85 4.88 23.80 -45.48
#